data_AF-A0A2E7W282-F1
#
_entry.id   AF-A0A2E7W282-F1
#
_cell.length_a   1.000
_cell.length_b   1.000
_cell.length_c   1.000
_cell.angle_alpha   90.00
_cell.angle_beta   90.00
_cell.angle_gamma   90.00
#
_symmetry.space_group_name_H-M   'P 1'
#
loop_
_entity.id
_entity.type
_entity.pdbx_description
1 polymer ?
#
loop_
_entity_poly.entity_id
_entity_poly.type
_entity_poly.pdbx_seq_one_letter_code
_entity_poly.pdbx_strand_id
1 'polypeptide(L)'
;MENNKLSARDLAEVSIAAGAIRHDITVNKLSQEQIDTKYGRIKEKFHQFFDMICRDEKAQDVLTFMANITHRQETGEITKERADVELGQFMAHSYIPQYRDHVKRGQDRLAQG
;
A
#
# COMPACT_ATOMS: atom_id res chain seq x y z
N MET A 1 20.28 -18.81 1.84
CA MET A 1 19.34 -17.78 2.32
C MET A 1 18.24 -17.68 1.29
N GLU A 2 17.09 -18.31 1.55
CA GLU A 2 15.95 -18.22 0.64
C GLU A 2 15.57 -16.74 0.48
N ASN A 3 15.62 -16.27 -0.76
CA ASN A 3 15.05 -14.97 -1.10
C ASN A 3 13.55 -15.11 -0.87
N ASN A 4 13.08 -14.66 0.29
CA ASN A 4 11.66 -14.52 0.62
C ASN A 4 11.09 -13.39 -0.25
N LYS A 5 11.05 -13.61 -1.58
CA LYS A 5 10.37 -12.74 -2.52
C LYS A 5 8.89 -12.90 -2.23
N LEU A 6 8.29 -11.85 -1.69
CA LEU A 6 6.85 -11.72 -1.60
C LEU A 6 6.28 -11.87 -3.01
N SER A 7 5.42 -12.88 -3.20
CA SER A 7 4.72 -13.07 -4.46
C SER A 7 3.58 -12.06 -4.61
N ALA A 8 3.11 -11.83 -5.84
CA ALA A 8 1.90 -11.03 -6.05
C ALA A 8 0.71 -11.58 -5.26
N ARG A 9 0.66 -12.90 -5.05
CA ARG A 9 -0.38 -13.57 -4.26
C ARG A 9 -0.29 -13.22 -2.77
N ASP A 10 0.91 -13.21 -2.20
CA ASP A 10 1.10 -12.81 -0.80
C ASP A 10 0.73 -11.34 -0.58
N LEU A 11 1.10 -10.47 -1.53
CA LEU A 11 0.73 -9.06 -1.51
C LEU A 11 -0.78 -8.83 -1.68
N ALA A 12 -1.45 -9.64 -2.49
CA ALA A 12 -2.90 -9.60 -2.61
C ALA A 12 -3.60 -10.06 -1.31
N GLU A 13 -3.11 -11.13 -0.67
CA GLU A 13 -3.64 -11.62 0.61
C GLU A 13 -3.56 -10.53 1.70
N VAL A 14 -2.39 -9.89 1.83
CA VAL A 14 -2.21 -8.83 2.83
C VAL A 14 -2.94 -7.53 2.47
N SER A 15 -3.11 -7.20 1.18
CA SER A 15 -3.92 -6.06 0.73
C SER A 15 -5.41 -6.23 1.10
N ILE A 16 -5.97 -7.43 0.89
CA ILE A 16 -7.35 -7.74 1.29
C ILE A 16 -7.49 -7.64 2.82
N ALA A 17 -6.52 -8.21 3.56
CA ALA A 17 -6.50 -8.11 5.02
C ALA A 17 -6.37 -6.66 5.49
N ALA A 18 -5.57 -5.82 4.81
CA ALA A 18 -5.38 -4.42 5.14
C ALA A 18 -6.70 -3.65 5.14
N GLY A 19 -7.55 -3.82 4.12
CA GLY A 19 -8.85 -3.18 4.07
C GLY A 19 -9.75 -3.58 5.25
N ALA A 20 -9.76 -4.86 5.61
CA ALA A 20 -10.55 -5.35 6.74
C ALA A 20 -10.02 -4.83 8.09
N ILE A 21 -8.70 -4.88 8.30
CA ILE A 21 -8.05 -4.38 9.52
C ILE A 21 -8.29 -2.88 9.68
N ARG A 22 -8.10 -2.09 8.60
CA ARG A 22 -8.36 -0.64 8.63
C ARG A 22 -9.81 -0.35 8.96
N HIS A 23 -10.76 -1.03 8.32
CA HIS A 23 -12.18 -0.88 8.62
C HIS A 23 -12.47 -1.20 10.09
N ASP A 24 -11.89 -2.25 10.65
CA ASP A 24 -12.07 -2.60 12.05
C ASP A 24 -11.48 -1.55 13.02
N ILE A 25 -10.33 -0.96 12.68
CA ILE A 25 -9.71 0.10 13.48
C ILE A 25 -10.55 1.39 13.40
N THR A 26 -10.99 1.80 12.22
CA THR A 26 -11.59 3.12 12.01
C THR A 26 -13.10 3.15 12.19
N VAL A 27 -13.80 2.11 11.73
CA VAL A 27 -15.27 2.03 11.76
C VAL A 27 -15.73 1.28 13.00
N ASN A 28 -15.20 0.07 13.22
CA ASN A 28 -15.60 -0.76 14.36
C ASN A 28 -14.89 -0.35 15.67
N LYS A 29 -13.88 0.52 15.59
CA LYS A 29 -13.10 1.04 16.73
C LYS A 29 -12.55 -0.07 17.63
N LEU A 30 -12.13 -1.17 17.02
CA LEU A 30 -11.51 -2.26 17.78
C LEU A 30 -10.20 -1.80 18.41
N SER A 31 -9.92 -2.28 19.62
CA SER A 31 -8.65 -2.04 20.28
C SER A 31 -7.52 -2.78 19.58
N GLN A 32 -6.27 -2.36 19.82
CA GLN A 32 -5.09 -3.04 19.27
C GLN A 32 -5.07 -4.52 19.66
N GLU A 33 -5.39 -4.87 20.91
CA GLU A 33 -5.47 -6.26 21.38
C GLU A 33 -6.52 -7.09 20.62
N GLN A 34 -7.67 -6.50 20.31
CA GLN A 34 -8.71 -7.17 19.51
C GLN A 34 -8.25 -7.38 18.05
N ILE A 35 -7.55 -6.40 17.47
CA ILE A 35 -6.98 -6.50 16.13
C ILE A 35 -5.89 -7.58 16.09
N ASP A 36 -4.97 -7.58 17.05
CA ASP A 36 -3.94 -8.60 17.22
C ASP A 36 -4.51 -10.01 17.34
N THR A 37 -5.60 -10.17 18.10
CA THR A 37 -6.27 -11.47 18.26
C THR A 37 -6.98 -11.90 16.98
N LYS A 38 -7.76 -11.00 16.37
CA LYS A 38 -8.59 -11.30 15.19
C LYS A 38 -7.74 -11.58 13.94
N TYR A 39 -6.62 -10.88 13.80
CA TYR A 39 -5.74 -10.94 12.63
C TYR A 39 -4.37 -11.53 12.96
N GLY A 40 -4.25 -12.31 14.04
CA GLY A 40 -3.01 -12.91 14.50
C GLY A 40 -2.26 -13.67 13.41
N ARG A 41 -2.98 -14.39 12.54
CA ARG A 41 -2.39 -15.09 11.38
C ARG A 41 -1.69 -14.15 10.39
N ILE A 42 -2.27 -12.98 10.12
CA ILE A 42 -1.67 -11.96 9.24
C ILE A 42 -0.46 -11.34 9.93
N LYS A 43 -0.55 -11.07 11.25
CA LYS A 43 0.58 -10.59 12.04
C LYS A 43 1.75 -11.58 12.05
N GLU A 44 1.49 -12.88 12.20
CA GLU A 44 2.54 -13.90 12.22
C GLU A 44 3.21 -14.05 10.85
N LYS A 45 2.40 -14.09 9.77
CA LYS A 45 2.90 -14.31 8.40
C LYS A 45 3.53 -13.05 7.79
N PHE A 46 3.01 -11.87 8.13
CA PHE A 46 3.32 -10.58 7.50
C PHE A 46 3.53 -9.48 8.54
N HIS A 47 4.34 -9.75 9.57
CA HIS A 47 4.52 -8.86 10.72
C HIS A 47 4.76 -7.38 10.36
N GLN A 48 5.67 -7.12 9.43
CA GLN A 48 5.99 -5.74 9.01
C GLN A 48 4.81 -5.04 8.33
N PHE A 49 4.06 -5.75 7.48
CA PHE A 49 2.88 -5.17 6.84
C PHE A 49 1.74 -4.98 7.83
N PHE A 50 1.56 -5.91 8.76
CA PHE A 50 0.55 -5.79 9.81
C PHE A 50 0.76 -4.53 10.66
N ASP A 51 1.98 -4.30 11.13
CA ASP A 51 2.32 -3.08 11.88
C ASP A 51 2.09 -1.81 11.05
N MET A 52 2.44 -1.84 9.76
CA MET A 52 2.17 -0.74 8.83
C MET A 52 0.67 -0.46 8.70
N ILE A 53 -0.16 -1.50 8.51
CA ILE A 53 -1.62 -1.37 8.39
C ILE A 53 -2.23 -0.74 9.64
N CYS A 54 -1.77 -1.14 10.83
CA CYS A 54 -2.31 -0.61 12.08
C CYS A 54 -1.99 0.89 12.25
N ARG A 55 -0.82 1.34 11.79
CA ARG A 55 -0.32 2.70 12.04
C ARG A 55 -0.62 3.70 10.92
N ASP A 56 -0.73 3.22 9.69
CA ASP A 56 -0.80 4.07 8.51
C ASP A 56 -2.16 3.93 7.80
N GLU A 57 -2.84 5.06 7.64
CA GLU A 57 -4.13 5.14 6.94
C GLU A 57 -4.04 4.78 5.46
N LYS A 58 -2.86 4.96 4.84
CA LYS A 58 -2.61 4.72 3.41
C LYS A 58 -2.05 3.32 3.15
N ALA A 59 -1.84 2.51 4.19
CA ALA A 59 -1.25 1.18 4.07
C ALA A 59 -2.02 0.29 3.08
N GLN A 60 -3.35 0.37 3.06
CA GLN A 60 -4.17 -0.40 2.12
C GLN A 60 -3.87 0.00 0.66
N ASP A 61 -3.76 1.30 0.38
CA ASP A 61 -3.47 1.80 -0.97
C ASP A 61 -2.07 1.39 -1.43
N VAL A 62 -1.08 1.51 -0.54
CA VAL A 62 0.30 1.07 -0.79
C VAL A 62 0.35 -0.43 -1.09
N LEU A 63 -0.28 -1.27 -0.26
CA LEU A 63 -0.28 -2.72 -0.44
C LEU A 63 -0.98 -3.14 -1.74
N THR A 64 -2.08 -2.48 -2.07
CA THR A 64 -2.81 -2.70 -3.33
C THR A 64 -1.95 -2.35 -4.53
N PHE A 65 -1.25 -1.21 -4.47
CA PHE A 65 -0.37 -0.77 -5.54
C PHE A 65 0.84 -1.70 -5.70
N MET A 66 1.47 -2.11 -4.59
CA MET A 66 2.54 -3.10 -4.60
C MET A 66 2.09 -4.42 -5.22
N ALA A 67 0.92 -4.94 -4.84
CA ALA A 67 0.39 -6.19 -5.41
C ALA A 67 0.22 -6.10 -6.93
N ASN A 68 -0.31 -4.97 -7.42
CA ASN A 68 -0.48 -4.73 -8.85
C ASN A 68 0.87 -4.65 -9.59
N ILE A 69 1.83 -3.87 -9.09
CA ILE A 69 3.16 -3.76 -9.68
C ILE A 69 3.88 -5.12 -9.69
N THR A 70 3.84 -5.87 -8.59
CA THR A 70 4.45 -7.20 -8.53
C THR A 70 3.78 -8.16 -9.51
N HIS A 71 2.45 -8.11 -9.65
CA HIS A 71 1.74 -8.91 -10.65
C HIS A 71 2.20 -8.57 -12.07
N ARG A 72 2.27 -7.28 -12.42
CA ARG A 72 2.75 -6.81 -13.73
C ARG A 72 4.21 -7.18 -13.99
N GLN A 73 5.03 -7.24 -12.95
CA GLN A 73 6.40 -7.72 -13.05
C GLN A 73 6.45 -9.24 -13.28
N GLU A 74 5.62 -10.02 -12.58
CA GLU A 74 5.54 -11.48 -12.73
C GLU A 74 5.00 -11.91 -14.10
N THR A 75 4.07 -11.14 -14.68
CA THR A 75 3.56 -11.38 -16.05
C THR A 75 4.50 -10.86 -17.14
N GLY A 76 5.58 -10.17 -16.77
CA GLY A 76 6.54 -9.58 -17.70
C GLY A 76 6.04 -8.33 -18.42
N GLU A 77 4.92 -7.74 -17.97
CA GLU A 77 4.38 -6.49 -18.52
C GLU A 77 5.33 -5.31 -18.25
N ILE A 78 5.98 -5.30 -17.08
CA ILE A 78 6.97 -4.28 -16.70
C ILE A 78 8.27 -4.90 -16.20
N THR A 79 9.37 -4.18 -16.41
CA THR A 79 10.67 -4.54 -15.83
C THR A 79 10.73 -4.17 -14.35
N LYS A 80 11.68 -4.76 -13.62
CA LYS A 80 11.94 -4.39 -12.22
C LYS A 80 12.26 -2.90 -12.06
N GLU A 81 13.06 -2.33 -12.97
CA GLU A 81 13.39 -0.89 -12.93
C GLU A 81 12.14 -0.03 -13.08
N ARG A 82 11.21 -0.43 -13.96
CA ARG A 82 9.94 0.28 -14.15
C ARG A 82 9.05 0.17 -12.92
N ALA A 83 8.99 -1.02 -12.32
CA ALA A 83 8.28 -1.27 -11.06
C ALA A 83 8.82 -0.37 -9.92
N ASP A 84 10.14 -0.29 -9.76
CA ASP A 84 10.78 0.53 -8.74
C ASP A 84 10.49 2.03 -8.92
N VAL A 85 10.50 2.52 -10.17
CA VAL A 85 10.15 3.92 -10.48
C VAL A 85 8.69 4.22 -10.17
N GLU A 86 7.77 3.35 -10.61
CA GLU A 86 6.33 3.55 -10.35
C GLU A 86 6.01 3.48 -8.85
N LEU A 87 6.65 2.58 -8.10
CA LEU A 87 6.55 2.52 -6.64
C LEU A 87 7.08 3.79 -5.98
N GLY A 88 8.25 4.28 -6.39
CA GLY A 88 8.81 5.53 -5.89
C GLY A 88 7.91 6.73 -6.14
N GLN A 89 7.33 6.85 -7.34
CA GLN A 89 6.39 7.91 -7.70
C GLN A 89 5.10 7.84 -6.87
N PHE A 90 4.55 6.64 -6.67
CA PHE A 90 3.37 6.43 -5.85
C PHE A 90 3.63 6.82 -4.39
N MET A 91 4.75 6.39 -3.80
CA MET A 91 5.11 6.74 -2.42
C MET A 91 5.32 8.25 -2.27
N ALA A 92 5.98 8.90 -3.24
CA ALA A 92 6.15 10.35 -3.24
C ALA A 92 4.79 11.07 -3.29
N HIS A 93 3.86 10.62 -4.14
CA HIS A 93 2.53 11.22 -4.25
C HIS A 93 1.68 11.00 -2.98
N SER A 94 1.75 9.79 -2.42
CA SER A 94 0.97 9.39 -1.26
C SER A 94 1.47 10.04 0.03
N TYR A 95 2.77 10.28 0.20
CA TYR A 95 3.33 10.73 1.48
C TYR A 95 3.91 12.14 1.48
N ILE A 96 4.19 12.76 0.33
CA ILE A 96 4.74 14.11 0.26
C ILE A 96 3.61 15.12 -0.03
N PRO A 97 3.22 15.96 0.95
CA PRO A 97 2.10 16.90 0.78
C PRO A 97 2.32 17.95 -0.32
N GLN A 98 3.58 18.18 -0.73
CA GLN A 98 3.95 19.22 -1.70
C GLN A 98 3.53 18.91 -3.15
N TYR A 99 3.21 17.65 -3.49
CA TYR A 99 2.63 17.31 -4.80
C TYR A 99 1.14 17.69 -4.91
N ARG A 100 0.45 17.85 -3.79
CA ARG A 100 -0.96 18.31 -3.76
C ARG A 100 -1.10 19.76 -4.23
N ASP A 101 -0.05 20.55 -4.07
CA ASP A 101 -0.03 21.99 -4.40
C ASP A 101 0.37 22.28 -5.86
N HIS A 102 1.24 21.44 -6.44
CA HIS A 102 1.72 21.61 -7.82
C HIS A 102 0.67 21.25 -8.88
N VAL A 103 -0.24 20.30 -8.60
CA VAL A 103 -1.34 19.97 -9.53
C VAL A 103 -2.36 21.11 -9.60
N LYS A 104 -2.63 21.80 -8.48
CA LYS A 104 -3.54 22.95 -8.45
C LYS A 104 -3.01 24.15 -9.26
N ARG A 105 -1.71 24.45 -9.14
CA ARG A 105 -1.07 25.54 -9.91
C ARG A 105 -0.91 25.24 -11.41
N GLY A 106 -0.89 23.97 -11.82
CA GLY A 106 -0.86 23.57 -13.23
C GLY A 106 -2.22 23.73 -13.93
N GLN A 107 -3.32 23.44 -13.23
CA GLN A 107 -4.68 23.57 -13.79
C GLN A 107 -5.15 25.03 -13.87
N ASP A 108 -4.80 25.90 -12.92
CA ASP A 108 -5.13 27.34 -12.99
C ASP A 108 -4.46 28.04 -14.18
N ARG A 109 -3.27 27.59 -14.60
CA ARG A 109 -2.56 28.18 -15.77
C ARG A 109 -3.15 27.78 -17.12
N LEU A 110 -3.89 26.67 -17.21
CA LEU A 110 -4.53 26.22 -18.44
C LEU A 110 -5.95 26.79 -18.62
N ALA A 111 -6.56 27.33 -17.56
CA ALA A 111 -7.86 27.98 -17.62
C ALA A 111 -7.80 29.50 -17.89
N GLN A 112 -6.60 30.08 -17.95
CA GLN A 112 -6.36 31.51 -18.21
C GLN A 112 -5.57 31.78 -19.51
N GLY A 113 -5.46 30.79 -20.40
CA GLY A 113 -4.83 30.91 -21.72
C GLY A 113 -5.84 30.95 -22.85
#